data_AF-A0A3C0UMG3-F1
#
_entry.id   AF-A0A3C0UMG3-F1
#
_cell.length_a   1.000
_cell.length_b   1.000
_cell.length_c   1.000
_cell.angle_alpha   90.00
_cell.angle_beta   90.00
_cell.angle_gamma   90.00
#
_symmetry.space_group_name_H-M   'P 1'
#
loop_
_entity.id
_entity.type
_entity.pdbx_description
1 polymer ?
#
loop_
_entity_poly.entity_id
_entity_poly.type
_entity_poly.pdbx_seq_one_letter_code
_entity_poly.pdbx_strand_id
1 'polypeptide(L)'
;MSDLLKHKLPTYTPPESVWEAVEQGLNEAPLKEALQHLPTHEPPAQVWLELDETLPTARPLRWWRYAAAAAITGLLCFVGYVFLHSQSEDAKLTYSQEKAFPSALPVQNEALDQQYEKLQAFCETKTPVCEKPEFKDLKHQLDELTIASRQLKEALGEYNTDASLSSQLSDIEHERAELLKKLSERI
;
A
#
# COMPACT_ATOMS: atom_id res chain seq x y z
N MET A 1 -21.37 15.13 -1.85
CA MET A 1 -22.27 15.04 -3.03
C MET A 1 -23.75 15.10 -2.60
N SER A 2 -24.06 15.92 -1.60
CA SER A 2 -25.38 16.04 -0.97
C SER A 2 -25.93 17.47 -1.05
N ASP A 3 -25.06 18.48 -1.19
CA ASP A 3 -25.45 19.88 -1.36
C ASP A 3 -25.96 20.22 -2.77
N LEU A 4 -25.52 19.49 -3.81
CA LEU A 4 -25.93 19.77 -5.20
C LEU A 4 -27.38 19.37 -5.52
N LEU A 5 -27.99 18.49 -4.71
CA LEU A 5 -29.39 18.07 -4.88
C LEU A 5 -30.37 19.05 -4.23
N LYS A 6 -30.00 19.70 -3.12
CA LYS A 6 -30.85 20.69 -2.44
C LYS A 6 -31.20 21.90 -3.32
N HIS A 7 -30.33 22.25 -4.27
CA HIS A 7 -30.54 23.37 -5.20
C HIS A 7 -31.19 23.00 -6.53
N LYS A 8 -31.50 21.71 -6.76
CA LYS A 8 -32.11 21.22 -8.02
C LYS A 8 -33.56 20.77 -7.88
N LEU A 9 -34.09 20.68 -6.66
CA LEU A 9 -35.52 20.45 -6.51
C LEU A 9 -36.26 21.79 -6.60
N PRO A 10 -37.25 21.92 -7.50
CA PRO A 10 -38.14 23.08 -7.50
C PRO A 10 -38.85 23.17 -6.15
N THR A 11 -38.69 24.30 -5.46
CA THR A 11 -39.47 24.62 -4.27
C THR A 11 -40.87 24.99 -4.70
N TYR A 12 -41.80 24.04 -4.62
CA TYR A 12 -43.21 24.30 -4.86
C TYR A 12 -43.86 24.77 -3.56
N THR A 13 -44.07 26.08 -3.47
CA THR A 13 -44.97 26.64 -2.45
C THR A 13 -46.34 26.79 -3.10
N PRO A 14 -47.40 26.16 -2.56
CA PRO A 14 -48.74 26.34 -3.12
C PRO A 14 -49.13 27.82 -3.03
N PRO A 15 -49.81 28.36 -4.05
CA PRO A 15 -50.26 29.74 -4.06
C PRO A 15 -51.25 30.00 -2.91
N GLU A 16 -51.30 31.23 -2.42
CA GLU A 16 -52.11 31.65 -1.25
C GLU A 16 -53.59 31.27 -1.38
N SER A 17 -54.13 31.34 -2.59
CA SER A 17 -55.51 30.94 -2.91
C SER A 17 -55.84 29.48 -2.57
N VAL A 18 -54.85 28.58 -2.57
CA VAL A 18 -55.04 27.18 -2.15
C VAL A 18 -55.23 27.11 -0.64
N TRP A 19 -54.49 27.91 0.13
CA TRP A 19 -54.65 27.98 1.58
C TRP A 19 -55.95 28.64 1.98
N GLU A 20 -56.32 29.74 1.31
CA GLU A 20 -57.61 30.40 1.51
C GLU A 20 -58.79 29.45 1.23
N ALA A 21 -58.70 28.66 0.15
CA ALA A 21 -59.73 27.66 -0.17
C ALA A 21 -59.84 26.56 0.91
N VAL A 22 -58.72 26.11 1.48
CA VAL A 22 -58.71 25.14 2.59
C VAL A 22 -59.31 25.75 3.85
N GLU A 23 -58.96 26.99 4.19
CA GLU A 23 -59.51 27.70 5.35
C GLU A 23 -61.01 27.95 5.19
N GLN A 24 -61.46 28.28 3.99
CA GLN A 24 -62.86 28.45 3.67
C GLN A 24 -63.62 27.12 3.82
N GLY A 25 -63.08 26.02 3.27
CA GLY A 25 -63.64 24.67 3.40
C GLY A 25 -63.75 24.18 4.84
N LEU A 26 -62.75 24.50 5.67
CA LEU A 26 -62.76 24.21 7.12
C LEU A 26 -63.81 25.03 7.89
N ASN A 27 -64.20 26.19 7.35
CA ASN A 27 -65.18 27.08 7.96
C ASN A 27 -66.62 26.88 7.48
N GLU A 28 -66.84 25.95 6.55
CA GLU A 28 -68.15 25.65 5.98
C GLU A 28 -69.13 25.16 7.06
N ALA A 29 -70.36 25.69 7.00
CA ALA A 29 -71.46 25.30 7.88
C ALA A 29 -71.68 23.78 7.98
N PRO A 30 -71.69 22.99 6.88
CA PRO A 30 -71.87 21.54 6.97
C PRO A 30 -70.77 20.83 7.79
N LEU A 31 -69.51 21.30 7.72
CA LEU A 31 -68.44 20.72 8.53
C LEU A 31 -68.61 21.09 10.01
N LYS A 32 -68.94 22.34 10.31
CA LYS A 32 -69.19 22.79 11.69
C LYS A 32 -70.37 22.07 12.34
N GLU A 33 -71.42 21.81 11.57
CA GLU A 33 -72.59 21.04 12.01
C GLU A 33 -72.22 19.57 12.22
N ALA A 34 -71.48 18.95 11.29
CA ALA A 34 -70.99 17.58 11.45
C ALA A 34 -70.08 17.42 12.67
N LEU A 35 -69.25 18.42 12.98
CA LEU A 35 -68.40 18.42 14.18
C LEU A 35 -69.21 18.51 15.47
N GLN A 36 -70.36 19.20 15.48
CA GLN A 36 -71.25 19.26 16.65
C GLN A 36 -71.98 17.93 16.89
N HIS A 37 -72.17 17.13 15.85
CA HIS A 37 -72.80 15.81 15.92
C HIS A 37 -71.80 14.66 16.09
N LEU A 38 -70.50 14.95 16.23
CA LEU A 38 -69.52 13.93 16.54
C LEU A 38 -69.84 13.31 17.91
N PRO A 39 -70.04 11.98 17.97
CA PRO A 39 -70.28 11.33 19.23
C PRO A 39 -69.01 11.37 20.09
N THR A 40 -69.14 11.83 21.32
CA THR A 40 -68.08 11.77 22.32
C THR A 40 -68.06 10.35 22.90
N HIS A 41 -67.51 9.41 22.15
CA HIS A 41 -67.29 8.06 22.65
C HIS A 41 -66.02 8.03 23.50
N GLU A 42 -66.18 8.10 24.81
CA GLU A 42 -65.12 7.70 25.73
C GLU A 42 -65.19 6.18 25.95
N PRO A 43 -64.06 5.47 25.85
CA PRO A 43 -64.04 4.04 26.14
C PRO A 43 -64.39 3.79 27.62
N PRO A 44 -65.15 2.71 27.92
CA PRO A 44 -65.48 2.36 29.30
C PRO A 44 -64.23 2.18 30.17
N ALA A 45 -64.32 2.54 31.46
CA ALA A 45 -63.21 2.44 32.40
C ALA A 45 -62.57 1.03 32.46
N GLN A 46 -63.36 0.00 32.17
CA GLN A 46 -62.93 -1.40 32.11
C GLN A 46 -61.92 -1.65 30.99
N VAL A 47 -62.04 -0.97 29.84
CA VAL A 47 -61.08 -1.09 28.73
C VAL A 47 -59.72 -0.54 29.14
N TRP A 48 -59.69 0.55 29.91
CA TRP A 48 -58.43 1.10 30.44
C TRP A 48 -57.78 0.17 31.46
N LEU A 49 -58.59 -0.46 32.32
CA LEU A 49 -58.14 -1.45 33.29
C LEU A 49 -57.53 -2.69 32.62
N GLU A 50 -58.19 -3.22 31.58
CA GLU A 50 -57.65 -4.33 30.78
C GLU A 50 -56.36 -3.95 30.04
N LEU A 51 -56.24 -2.70 29.57
CA LEU A 51 -55.00 -2.20 28.98
C LEU A 51 -53.87 -2.15 30.02
N ASP A 52 -54.12 -1.64 31.22
CA ASP A 52 -53.11 -1.61 32.28
C ASP A 52 -52.64 -3.01 32.68
N GLU A 53 -53.52 -4.02 32.67
CA GLU A 53 -53.15 -5.42 32.94
C GLU A 53 -52.43 -6.10 31.77
N THR A 54 -52.73 -5.72 30.52
CA THR A 54 -52.11 -6.29 29.31
C THR A 54 -50.82 -5.58 28.89
N LEU A 55 -50.53 -4.43 29.48
CA LEU A 55 -49.24 -3.77 29.30
C LEU A 55 -48.14 -4.63 29.93
N PRO A 56 -47.08 -4.97 29.18
CA PRO A 56 -45.99 -5.78 29.70
C PRO A 56 -45.28 -5.04 30.84
N THR A 57 -45.57 -5.41 32.08
CA THR A 57 -44.90 -4.88 33.27
C THR A 57 -43.42 -5.22 33.21
N ALA A 58 -42.59 -4.18 33.18
CA ALA A 58 -41.14 -4.20 33.27
C ALA A 58 -40.42 -5.20 32.32
N ARG A 59 -39.86 -4.66 31.23
CA ARG A 59 -38.81 -5.37 30.48
C ARG A 59 -37.68 -5.72 31.47
N PRO A 60 -37.28 -7.00 31.63
CA PRO A 60 -36.13 -7.32 32.45
C PRO A 60 -34.92 -6.56 31.89
N LEU A 61 -34.23 -5.84 32.77
CA LEU A 61 -33.16 -4.93 32.40
C LEU A 61 -32.14 -5.71 31.56
N ARG A 62 -32.02 -5.32 30.29
CA ARG A 62 -31.38 -6.09 29.21
C ARG A 62 -29.84 -6.09 29.29
N TRP A 63 -29.27 -5.71 30.44
CA TRP A 63 -27.83 -5.55 30.66
C TRP A 63 -27.03 -6.84 30.45
N TRP A 64 -27.60 -8.00 30.75
CA TRP A 64 -26.97 -9.30 30.51
C TRP A 64 -26.86 -9.69 29.03
N ARG A 65 -27.68 -9.11 28.14
CA ARG A 65 -27.52 -9.32 26.69
C ARG A 65 -26.35 -8.51 26.12
N TYR A 66 -25.92 -7.45 26.81
CA TYR A 66 -24.72 -6.70 26.44
C TYR A 66 -23.44 -7.33 26.99
N ALA A 67 -23.51 -8.10 28.08
CA ALA A 67 -22.37 -8.88 28.60
C ALA A 67 -21.97 -10.01 27.63
N ALA A 68 -22.94 -10.76 27.08
CA ALA A 68 -22.67 -11.81 26.11
C ALA A 68 -22.18 -11.25 24.75
N ALA A 69 -22.73 -10.11 24.31
CA ALA A 69 -22.31 -9.47 23.06
C ALA A 69 -20.87 -8.89 23.14
N ALA A 70 -20.47 -8.33 24.29
CA ALA A 70 -19.13 -7.78 24.48
C ALA A 70 -18.03 -8.86 24.49
N ALA A 71 -18.32 -10.07 24.98
CA ALA A 71 -17.36 -11.17 24.93
C ALA A 71 -17.11 -11.65 23.48
N ILE A 72 -18.16 -11.72 22.66
CA ILE A 72 -18.05 -12.15 21.25
C ILE A 72 -17.33 -11.09 20.42
N THR A 73 -17.65 -9.81 20.58
CA THR A 73 -16.93 -8.73 19.87
C THR A 73 -15.49 -8.62 20.33
N GLY A 74 -15.21 -8.78 21.62
CA GLY A 74 -13.84 -8.82 22.15
C GLY A 74 -13.01 -9.97 21.58
N LEU A 75 -13.59 -11.17 21.47
CA LEU A 75 -12.91 -12.33 20.89
C LEU A 75 -12.68 -12.15 19.38
N LEU A 76 -13.64 -11.61 18.63
CA LEU A 76 -13.46 -11.30 17.20
C LEU A 76 -12.40 -10.21 16.98
N CYS A 77 -12.38 -9.16 17.80
CA CYS A 77 -11.35 -8.12 17.74
C CYS A 77 -9.96 -8.67 18.08
N PHE A 78 -9.86 -9.54 19.10
CA PHE A 78 -8.59 -10.16 19.49
C PHE A 78 -8.06 -11.12 18.41
N VAL A 79 -8.93 -11.98 17.86
CA VAL A 79 -8.56 -12.88 16.75
C VAL A 79 -8.21 -12.09 15.49
N GLY A 80 -8.96 -11.03 15.17
CA GLY A 80 -8.64 -10.13 14.06
C GLY A 80 -7.30 -9.42 14.26
N TYR A 81 -6.99 -8.96 15.47
CA TYR A 81 -5.72 -8.35 15.81
C TYR A 81 -4.54 -9.32 15.64
N VAL A 82 -4.67 -10.54 16.16
CA VAL A 82 -3.64 -11.59 16.00
C VAL A 82 -3.46 -11.95 14.52
N PHE A 83 -4.55 -12.07 13.75
CA PHE A 83 -4.47 -12.39 12.32
C PHE A 83 -3.83 -11.26 11.49
N LEU A 84 -4.13 -10.00 11.81
CA LEU A 84 -3.46 -8.86 11.16
C LEU A 84 -1.96 -8.80 11.50
N HIS A 85 -1.57 -9.24 12.69
CA HIS A 85 -0.19 -9.14 13.14
C HIS A 85 0.65 -10.41 12.87
N SER A 86 0.02 -11.56 12.59
CA SER A 86 0.74 -12.81 12.25
C SER A 86 1.10 -12.94 10.77
N GLN A 87 0.77 -11.96 9.93
CA GLN A 87 1.11 -11.93 8.49
C GLN A 87 2.56 -11.49 8.24
N SER A 88 3.49 -11.84 9.12
CA SER A 88 4.92 -11.87 8.80
C SER A 88 5.28 -13.26 8.28
N GLU A 89 4.63 -13.69 7.20
CA GLU A 89 5.19 -14.75 6.38
C GLU A 89 6.39 -14.15 5.65
N ASP A 90 7.53 -14.83 5.71
CA ASP A 90 8.68 -14.58 4.85
C ASP A 90 8.21 -14.72 3.40
N ALA A 91 7.72 -13.62 2.83
CA ALA A 91 7.22 -13.57 1.48
C ALA A 91 8.38 -13.97 0.57
N LYS A 92 8.30 -15.18 0.01
CA LYS A 92 9.25 -15.69 -0.97
C LYS A 92 9.05 -14.90 -2.26
N LEU A 93 9.65 -13.72 -2.31
CA LEU A 93 9.65 -12.84 -3.47
C LEU A 93 10.32 -13.59 -4.63
N THR A 94 9.50 -14.07 -5.56
CA THR A 94 10.02 -14.63 -6.81
C THR A 94 10.19 -13.46 -7.77
N TYR A 95 11.41 -12.94 -7.82
CA TYR A 95 11.79 -11.84 -8.70
C TYR A 95 12.38 -12.40 -9.98
N SER A 96 11.84 -11.99 -11.13
CA SER A 96 12.40 -12.29 -12.45
C SER A 96 12.79 -10.96 -13.09
N GLN A 97 14.09 -10.75 -13.27
CA GLN A 97 14.64 -9.60 -13.96
C GLN A 97 15.09 -10.04 -15.35
N GLU A 98 14.62 -9.34 -16.38
CA GLU A 98 15.19 -9.48 -17.72
C GLU A 98 16.46 -8.63 -17.78
N LYS A 99 17.64 -9.27 -17.88
CA LYS A 99 18.89 -8.57 -18.18
C LYS A 99 18.83 -8.15 -19.65
N ALA A 100 18.50 -6.89 -19.91
CA ALA A 100 18.71 -6.30 -21.22
C ALA A 100 20.22 -6.21 -21.47
N PHE A 101 20.74 -7.13 -22.29
CA PHE A 101 22.13 -7.06 -22.74
C PHE A 101 22.26 -5.87 -23.68
N PRO A 102 23.07 -4.84 -23.35
CA PRO A 102 23.39 -3.81 -24.32
C PRO A 102 24.10 -4.49 -25.50
N SER A 103 23.58 -4.34 -26.72
CA SER A 103 24.10 -4.96 -27.95
C SER A 103 25.54 -4.55 -28.30
N ALA A 104 26.15 -3.67 -27.50
CA ALA A 104 27.55 -3.32 -27.57
C ALA A 104 28.16 -3.54 -26.18
N LEU A 105 29.09 -4.49 -26.09
CA LEU A 105 30.11 -4.43 -25.04
C LEU A 105 30.76 -3.05 -25.11
N PRO A 106 31.03 -2.37 -23.98
CA PRO A 106 31.84 -1.16 -24.01
C PRO A 106 33.15 -1.52 -24.69
N VAL A 107 33.34 -0.97 -25.89
CA VAL A 107 34.53 -1.10 -26.70
C VAL A 107 35.65 -0.48 -25.86
N GLN A 108 36.38 -1.36 -25.17
CA GLN A 108 37.54 -1.06 -24.34
C GLN A 108 37.25 -0.13 -23.16
N ASN A 109 37.22 -0.70 -21.95
CA ASN A 109 37.36 0.09 -20.72
C ASN A 109 38.82 0.57 -20.56
N GLU A 110 39.35 1.31 -21.54
CA GLU A 110 40.70 1.93 -21.48
C GLU A 110 40.87 2.74 -20.20
N ALA A 111 39.78 3.35 -19.71
CA ALA A 111 39.75 4.09 -18.45
C ALA A 111 40.04 3.20 -17.22
N LEU A 112 39.60 1.94 -17.21
CA LEU A 112 39.81 1.02 -16.10
C LEU A 112 41.26 0.50 -16.09
N ASP A 113 41.79 0.19 -17.27
CA ASP A 113 43.19 -0.24 -17.43
C ASP A 113 44.16 0.90 -17.06
N GLN A 114 43.87 2.15 -17.45
CA GLN A 114 44.63 3.33 -17.03
C GLN A 114 44.61 3.57 -15.51
N GLN A 115 43.50 3.28 -14.85
CA GLN A 115 43.41 3.38 -13.39
C GLN A 115 44.24 2.30 -12.71
N TYR A 116 44.28 1.10 -13.29
CA TYR A 116 45.11 0.02 -12.79
C TYR A 116 46.61 0.30 -12.95
N GLU A 117 47.04 0.85 -14.09
CA GLU A 117 48.43 1.28 -14.30
C GLU A 117 48.88 2.33 -13.28
N LYS A 118 48.02 3.31 -12.96
CA LYS A 118 48.31 4.31 -11.91
C LYS A 118 48.48 3.67 -10.54
N LEU A 119 47.65 2.68 -10.23
CA LEU A 119 47.74 1.93 -8.97
C LEU A 119 49.05 1.13 -8.89
N GLN A 120 49.49 0.54 -10.01
CA GLN A 120 50.78 -0.16 -10.06
C GLN A 120 51.95 0.79 -9.82
N ALA A 121 51.99 1.93 -10.52
CA ALA A 121 53.01 2.96 -10.32
C ALA A 121 53.05 3.48 -8.87
N PHE A 122 51.90 3.59 -8.22
CA PHE A 122 51.81 3.98 -6.81
C PHE A 122 52.39 2.94 -5.82
N CYS A 123 52.41 1.66 -6.20
CA CYS A 123 53.06 0.63 -5.39
C CYS A 123 54.56 0.49 -5.69
N GLU A 124 55.04 0.90 -6.85
CA GLU A 124 56.47 0.92 -7.18
C GLU A 124 57.26 1.93 -6.33
N THR A 125 56.60 2.99 -5.86
CA THR A 125 57.18 3.97 -4.92
C THR A 125 57.32 3.45 -3.48
N LYS A 126 57.12 2.13 -3.25
CA LYS A 126 57.27 1.43 -1.95
C LYS A 126 56.42 2.03 -0.84
N THR A 127 55.16 2.31 -1.13
CA THR A 127 54.20 2.81 -0.15
C THR A 127 53.85 1.72 0.88
N PRO A 128 53.84 2.00 2.20
CA PRO A 128 53.56 1.00 3.24
C PRO A 128 52.16 0.39 3.17
N VAL A 129 51.22 1.04 2.48
CA VAL A 129 49.87 0.52 2.22
C VAL A 129 49.92 -0.74 1.35
N CYS A 130 50.83 -0.80 0.37
CA CYS A 130 50.95 -1.94 -0.55
C CYS A 130 51.56 -3.20 0.11
N GLU A 131 52.14 -3.06 1.31
CA GLU A 131 52.71 -4.19 2.06
C GLU A 131 51.68 -4.93 2.92
N LYS A 132 50.52 -4.30 3.18
CA LYS A 132 49.45 -4.89 4.00
C LYS A 132 48.90 -6.16 3.34
N PRO A 133 48.61 -7.23 4.12
CA PRO A 133 48.15 -8.52 3.58
C PRO A 133 46.83 -8.40 2.82
N GLU A 134 45.87 -7.62 3.34
CA GLU A 134 44.59 -7.39 2.67
C GLU A 134 44.74 -6.67 1.32
N PHE A 135 45.67 -5.73 1.22
CA PHE A 135 45.92 -5.02 -0.04
C PHE A 135 46.53 -5.95 -1.09
N LYS A 136 47.47 -6.82 -0.69
CA LYS A 136 48.09 -7.81 -1.58
C LYS A 136 47.08 -8.82 -2.11
N ASP A 137 46.16 -9.28 -1.27
CA ASP A 137 45.10 -10.21 -1.65
C ASP A 137 44.15 -9.58 -2.69
N LEU A 138 43.65 -8.36 -2.42
CA LEU A 138 42.79 -7.64 -3.38
C LEU A 138 43.52 -7.34 -4.69
N LYS A 139 44.81 -6.98 -4.63
CA LYS A 139 45.63 -6.77 -5.83
C LYS A 139 45.77 -8.07 -6.64
N HIS A 140 46.04 -9.19 -5.98
CA HIS A 140 46.16 -10.49 -6.63
C HIS A 140 44.86 -10.89 -7.36
N GLN A 141 43.72 -10.75 -6.69
CA GLN A 141 42.41 -11.00 -7.31
C GLN A 141 42.16 -10.09 -8.52
N LEU A 142 42.54 -8.82 -8.43
CA LEU A 142 42.42 -7.87 -9.55
C LEU A 142 43.33 -8.26 -10.74
N ASP A 143 44.54 -8.76 -10.47
CA ASP A 143 45.46 -9.27 -11.48
C ASP A 143 44.88 -10.51 -12.19
N GLU A 144 44.35 -11.48 -11.43
CA GLU A 144 43.73 -12.68 -11.98
C GLU A 144 42.54 -12.33 -12.90
N LEU A 145 41.63 -11.47 -12.45
CA LEU A 145 40.47 -11.04 -13.23
C LEU A 145 40.89 -10.26 -14.48
N THR A 146 41.96 -9.47 -14.40
CA THR A 146 42.50 -8.74 -15.56
C THR A 146 43.08 -9.70 -16.61
N ILE A 147 43.72 -10.79 -16.20
CA ILE A 147 44.21 -11.83 -17.12
C ILE A 147 43.04 -12.57 -17.76
N ALA A 148 42.04 -12.98 -16.97
CA ALA A 148 40.87 -13.69 -17.46
C ALA A 148 40.05 -12.84 -18.46
N SER A 149 39.84 -11.56 -18.17
CA SER A 149 39.18 -10.61 -19.07
C SER A 149 39.89 -10.52 -20.42
N ARG A 150 41.23 -10.41 -20.43
CA ARG A 150 42.02 -10.36 -21.66
C ARG A 150 41.89 -11.63 -22.50
N GLN A 151 41.95 -12.80 -21.86
CA GLN A 151 41.79 -14.09 -22.53
C GLN A 151 40.40 -14.27 -23.14
N LEU A 152 39.35 -13.87 -22.42
CA LEU A 152 37.97 -13.88 -22.92
C LEU A 152 37.78 -12.92 -24.10
N LYS A 153 38.38 -11.73 -24.02
CA LYS A 153 38.35 -10.73 -25.10
C LYS A 153 39.07 -11.22 -26.36
N GLU A 154 40.19 -11.91 -26.19
CA GLU A 154 40.92 -12.55 -27.30
C GLU A 154 40.10 -13.67 -27.95
N ALA A 155 39.44 -14.50 -27.14
CA ALA A 155 38.57 -15.58 -27.62
C ALA A 155 37.30 -15.07 -28.32
N LEU A 156 36.79 -13.90 -27.94
CA LEU A 156 35.60 -13.26 -28.54
C LEU A 156 35.86 -12.68 -29.95
N GLY A 157 37.12 -12.39 -30.30
CA GLY A 157 37.51 -11.83 -31.61
C GLY A 157 36.85 -10.48 -31.94
N GLU A 158 37.02 -9.99 -33.18
CA GLU A 158 36.38 -8.72 -33.63
C GLU A 158 34.86 -8.84 -33.82
N TYR A 159 34.35 -10.05 -34.01
CA TYR A 159 32.93 -10.31 -34.19
C TYR A 159 32.39 -11.03 -32.96
N ASN A 160 31.87 -10.22 -32.03
CA ASN A 160 31.25 -10.59 -30.78
C ASN A 160 30.01 -11.49 -31.01
N THR A 161 30.25 -12.80 -31.18
CA THR A 161 29.25 -13.76 -31.66
C THR A 161 28.66 -14.65 -30.56
N ASP A 162 29.25 -14.67 -29.36
CA ASP A 162 28.79 -15.48 -28.25
C ASP A 162 28.20 -14.61 -27.11
N ALA A 163 26.89 -14.68 -26.96
CA ALA A 163 26.13 -13.98 -25.92
C ALA A 163 26.52 -14.44 -24.49
N SER A 164 26.99 -15.68 -24.33
CA SER A 164 27.38 -16.21 -23.03
C SER A 164 28.76 -15.71 -22.59
N LEU A 165 29.71 -15.59 -23.52
CA LEU A 165 31.06 -15.09 -23.25
C LEU A 165 31.07 -13.57 -23.05
N SER A 166 30.24 -12.84 -23.79
CA SER A 166 30.02 -11.40 -23.57
C SER A 166 29.38 -11.10 -22.21
N SER A 167 28.44 -11.93 -21.75
CA SER A 167 27.92 -11.85 -20.37
C SER A 167 29.03 -12.07 -19.34
N GLN A 168 29.83 -13.13 -19.49
CA GLN A 168 30.93 -13.44 -18.56
C GLN A 168 31.97 -12.31 -18.51
N LEU A 169 32.30 -11.72 -19.66
CA LEU A 169 33.19 -10.58 -19.73
C LEU A 169 32.60 -9.36 -19.00
N SER A 170 31.31 -9.08 -19.17
CA SER A 170 30.65 -7.97 -18.48
C SER A 170 30.65 -8.16 -16.96
N ASP A 171 30.44 -9.38 -16.47
CA ASP A 171 30.47 -9.68 -15.04
C ASP A 171 31.90 -9.48 -14.48
N ILE A 172 32.93 -9.96 -15.19
CA ILE A 172 34.34 -9.77 -14.80
C ILE A 172 34.73 -8.28 -14.79
N GLU A 173 34.33 -7.51 -15.81
CA GLU A 173 34.62 -6.07 -15.86
C GLU A 173 33.96 -5.30 -14.70
N HIS A 174 32.78 -5.74 -14.25
CA HIS A 174 32.12 -5.18 -13.07
C HIS A 174 32.90 -5.47 -11.79
N GLU A 175 33.33 -6.72 -11.59
CA GLU A 175 34.14 -7.13 -10.42
C GLU A 175 35.48 -6.39 -10.37
N ARG A 176 36.15 -6.22 -11.53
CA ARG A 176 37.39 -5.43 -11.64
C ARG A 176 37.18 -3.99 -11.17
N ALA A 177 36.08 -3.35 -11.57
CA ALA A 177 35.75 -1.99 -11.15
C ALA A 177 35.46 -1.88 -9.65
N GLU A 178 34.79 -2.86 -9.07
CA GLU A 178 34.51 -2.89 -7.62
C GLU A 178 35.80 -3.06 -6.81
N LEU A 179 36.69 -3.97 -7.21
CA LEU A 179 37.97 -4.18 -6.53
C LEU A 179 38.88 -2.95 -6.63
N LEU A 180 38.93 -2.31 -7.80
CA LEU A 180 39.71 -1.09 -7.99
C LEU A 180 39.20 0.05 -7.11
N LYS A 181 37.87 0.18 -6.97
CA LYS A 181 37.25 1.11 -6.01
C LYS A 181 37.68 0.79 -4.57
N LYS A 182 37.57 -0.46 -4.12
CA LYS A 182 37.98 -0.88 -2.77
C LYS A 182 39.46 -0.61 -2.50
N LEU A 183 40.32 -0.78 -3.50
CA LEU A 183 41.74 -0.45 -3.41
C LEU A 183 41.94 1.06 -3.29
N SER A 184 41.23 1.87 -4.09
CA SER A 184 41.30 3.33 -4.03
C SER A 184 40.85 3.92 -2.68
N GLU A 185 39.86 3.31 -2.02
CA GLU A 185 39.37 3.74 -0.70
C GLU A 185 40.35 3.42 0.45
N ARG A 186 41.33 2.55 0.21
CA ARG A 186 42.27 2.04 1.22
C ARG A 186 43.70 2.58 1.06
N ILE A 187 43.93 3.42 0.04
CA ILE A 187 45.18 4.16 -0.23
C ILE A 187 45.12 5.50 0.47
#